data_AF-A0A1F9AT06-F1
#
_entry.id   AF-A0A1F9AT06-F1
#
_cell.length_a   1.000
_cell.length_b   1.000
_cell.length_c   1.000
_cell.angle_alpha   90.00
_cell.angle_beta   90.00
_cell.angle_gamma   90.00
#
_symmetry.space_group_name_H-M   'P 1'
#
loop_
_entity.id
_entity.type
_entity.pdbx_description
1 polymer ?
#
loop_
_entity_poly.entity_id
_entity_poly.type
_entity_poly.pdbx_seq_one_letter_code
_entity_poly.pdbx_strand_id
1 'polypeptide(L)'
;GTAPEPFDLFLSSIGTCAGIYILYFCRERGIDGAGIKLKLVFHRNETTHMVDEINMNILLPPDFPKKYENAVRKVAGMCTVKKHIQTPPQFVISTFFDQ
;
A
#
# COMPACT_ATOMS: atom_id res chain seq x y z
N GLY A 1 1.33 -9.72 -22.06
CA GLY A 1 1.35 -8.29 -22.39
C GLY A 1 2.71 -7.71 -22.06
N THR A 2 3.12 -6.65 -22.75
CA THR A 2 4.37 -5.92 -22.47
C THR A 2 4.20 -4.84 -21.38
N ALA A 3 2.97 -4.65 -20.90
CA ALA A 3 2.58 -3.68 -19.88
C ALA A 3 1.82 -4.37 -18.73
N PRO A 4 1.84 -3.80 -17.51
CA PRO A 4 1.09 -4.33 -16.37
C PRO A 4 -0.41 -4.20 -16.57
N GLU A 5 -1.16 -5.18 -16.08
CA GLU A 5 -2.63 -5.12 -16.06
C GLU A 5 -3.11 -4.03 -15.08
N PRO A 6 -4.31 -3.45 -15.27
CA PRO A 6 -4.85 -2.44 -14.36
C PRO A 6 -4.90 -2.91 -12.90
N PHE A 7 -5.16 -4.19 -12.67
CA PHE A 7 -5.17 -4.77 -11.32
C PHE A 7 -3.77 -4.79 -10.70
N ASP A 8 -2.71 -5.03 -11.48
CA ASP A 8 -1.33 -5.00 -10.97
C ASP A 8 -0.91 -3.57 -10.60
N LEU A 9 -1.39 -2.56 -11.34
CA LEU A 9 -1.21 -1.15 -10.99
C LEU A 9 -1.95 -0.80 -9.70
N PHE A 10 -3.18 -1.30 -9.52
CA PHE A 10 -3.93 -1.16 -8.27
C PHE A 10 -3.15 -1.76 -7.08
N LEU A 11 -2.68 -3.00 -7.20
CA LEU A 11 -1.88 -3.65 -6.15
C LEU A 11 -0.58 -2.87 -5.85
N SER A 12 0.10 -2.37 -6.89
CA SER A 12 1.30 -1.54 -6.75
C SER A 12 1.01 -0.22 -6.02
N SER A 13 -0.17 0.38 -6.25
CA SER A 13 -0.58 1.63 -5.61
C SER A 13 -0.66 1.53 -4.08
N ILE A 14 -0.97 0.34 -3.53
CA ILE A 14 -0.99 0.07 -2.09
C ILE A 14 0.39 0.29 -1.48
N GLY A 15 1.43 -0.24 -2.15
CA GLY A 15 2.82 -0.15 -1.71
C GLY A 15 3.33 1.28 -1.82
N THR A 16 3.08 1.94 -2.95
CA THR A 16 3.45 3.34 -3.15
C THR A 16 2.80 4.26 -2.12
N CYS A 17 1.51 4.05 -1.81
CA CYS A 17 0.79 4.85 -0.82
C CYS A 17 1.39 4.70 0.59
N ALA A 18 1.67 3.46 1.01
CA ALA A 18 2.34 3.22 2.30
C ALA A 18 3.77 3.78 2.33
N GLY A 19 4.52 3.63 1.23
CA GLY A 19 5.87 4.18 1.09
C GLY A 19 5.91 5.71 1.23
N ILE A 20 4.96 6.42 0.62
CA ILE A 20 4.83 7.88 0.76
C ILE A 20 4.59 8.28 2.23
N TYR A 21 3.73 7.56 2.94
CA TYR A 21 3.45 7.83 4.35
C TYR A 21 4.71 7.63 5.23
N ILE A 22 5.48 6.57 4.97
CA ILE A 22 6.76 6.32 5.65
C ILE A 22 7.77 7.43 5.33
N LEU A 23 7.85 7.83 4.07
CA LEU A 23 8.76 8.89 3.62
C LEU A 23 8.45 10.23 4.30
N TYR A 24 7.17 10.61 4.38
CA TYR A 24 6.75 11.83 5.09
C TYR A 24 7.07 11.76 6.58
N PHE A 25 6.81 10.62 7.23
CA PHE A 25 7.19 10.41 8.62
C PHE A 25 8.69 10.62 8.87
N CYS A 26 9.55 10.12 7.97
CA CYS A 26 11.00 10.28 8.08
C CYS A 26 11.42 11.74 7.88
N ARG A 27 10.88 12.40 6.85
CA ARG A 27 11.18 13.82 6.53
C ARG A 27 10.83 14.75 7.69
N GLU A 28 9.65 14.60 8.29
CA GLU A 28 9.21 15.40 9.45
C GLU A 28 10.14 15.28 10.67
N ARG A 29 10.91 14.19 10.76
CA ARG A 29 11.77 13.87 11.90
C ARG A 29 13.25 13.98 11.57
N GLY A 30 13.60 14.44 10.35
CA GLY A 30 14.99 14.51 9.89
C GLY A 30 15.68 13.13 9.84
N ILE A 31 14.91 12.06 9.63
CA ILE A 31 15.45 10.70 9.49
C ILE A 31 15.76 10.47 8.01
N ASP A 32 16.96 9.95 7.72
CA ASP A 32 17.26 9.48 6.37
C ASP A 32 16.42 8.23 6.06
N GLY A 33 15.56 8.35 5.05
CA GLY A 33 14.71 7.26 4.58
C GLY A 33 15.41 6.36 3.56
N ALA A 34 16.64 6.67 3.15
CA ALA A 34 17.41 5.86 2.23
C ALA A 34 17.57 4.43 2.78
N GLY A 35 17.44 3.43 1.90
CA GLY A 35 17.60 2.03 2.28
C GLY A 35 16.37 1.38 2.94
N ILE A 36 15.32 2.13 3.30
CA ILE A 36 14.03 1.54 3.68
C ILE A 36 13.43 0.84 2.46
N LYS A 37 13.05 -0.43 2.61
CA LYS A 37 12.41 -1.21 1.53
C LYS A 37 11.03 -1.66 1.96
N LEU A 38 10.09 -1.63 1.03
CA LEU A 38 8.74 -2.16 1.22
C LEU A 38 8.52 -3.33 0.27
N LYS A 39 8.22 -4.51 0.81
CA LYS A 39 7.84 -5.68 0.03
C LYS A 39 6.39 -6.02 0.31
N LEU A 40 5.58 -6.04 -0.75
CA LEU A 40 4.22 -6.56 -0.71
C LEU A 40 4.19 -8.01 -1.19
N VAL A 41 3.45 -8.86 -0.46
CA VAL A 41 3.14 -10.23 -0.87
C VAL A 41 1.63 -10.35 -0.89
N PHE A 42 1.07 -10.71 -2.04
CA PHE A 42 -0.37 -10.83 -2.26
C PHE A 42 -0.73 -12.32 -2.34
N HIS A 43 -1.55 -12.79 -1.41
CA HIS A 43 -2.07 -14.15 -1.43
C HIS A 43 -3.40 -14.15 -2.17
N ARG A 44 -3.43 -14.83 -3.32
CA ARG A 44 -4.61 -14.91 -4.18
C ARG A 44 -5.40 -16.18 -3.88
N ASN A 45 -6.71 -16.06 -3.91
CA ASN A 45 -7.64 -17.16 -3.85
C ASN A 45 -7.84 -17.73 -5.26
N GLU A 46 -7.59 -19.01 -5.46
CA GLU A 46 -7.73 -19.64 -6.79
C GLU A 46 -9.20 -19.78 -7.21
N THR A 47 -10.13 -19.85 -6.27
CA THR A 47 -11.57 -20.04 -6.52
C THR A 47 -12.27 -18.71 -6.82
N THR A 48 -12.00 -17.67 -6.02
CA THR A 48 -12.64 -16.35 -6.20
C THR A 48 -11.86 -15.44 -7.13
N HIS A 49 -10.60 -15.79 -7.43
CA HIS A 49 -9.62 -14.97 -8.16
C HIS A 49 -9.27 -13.63 -7.48
N MET A 50 -9.70 -13.44 -6.23
CA MET A 50 -9.44 -12.23 -5.44
C MET A 50 -8.19 -12.37 -4.58
N VAL A 51 -7.72 -11.25 -4.00
CA VAL A 51 -6.64 -11.25 -3.01
C VAL A 51 -7.25 -11.35 -1.62
N ASP A 52 -6.90 -12.40 -0.88
CA ASP A 52 -7.42 -12.65 0.48
C ASP A 52 -6.56 -11.97 1.55
N GLU A 53 -5.24 -11.94 1.34
CA GLU A 53 -4.28 -11.40 2.30
C GLU A 53 -3.18 -10.60 1.59
N ILE A 54 -2.81 -9.45 2.18
CA ILE A 54 -1.72 -8.60 1.72
C ILE A 54 -0.72 -8.41 2.86
N ASN A 55 0.46 -9.03 2.72
CA ASN A 55 1.53 -8.86 3.68
C ASN A 55 2.44 -7.70 3.29
N MET A 56 2.55 -6.73 4.19
CA MET A 56 3.37 -5.54 4.01
C MET A 56 4.62 -5.62 4.90
N ASN A 57 5.72 -6.06 4.30
CA ASN A 57 6.99 -6.22 4.99
C ASN A 57 7.86 -4.97 4.80
N ILE A 58 8.08 -4.22 5.88
CA ILE A 58 8.92 -3.02 5.90
C ILE A 58 10.30 -3.42 6.43
N LEU A 59 11.32 -3.33 5.59
CA LEU A 59 12.71 -3.57 5.98
C LEU A 59 13.34 -2.21 6.30
N LEU A 60 13.76 -2.06 7.56
CA LEU A 60 14.48 -0.89 8.04
C LEU A 60 15.99 -1.14 7.94
N PRO A 61 16.79 -0.15 7.52
CA PRO A 61 18.24 -0.31 7.47
C PRO A 61 18.84 -0.37 8.90
N PRO A 62 20.05 -0.94 9.09
CA PRO A 62 20.63 -1.19 10.41
C PRO A 62 20.83 0.07 11.29
N ASP A 63 21.00 1.22 10.65
CA ASP A 63 21.19 2.55 11.23
C ASP A 63 19.87 3.28 11.52
N PHE A 64 18.72 2.71 11.14
CA PHE A 64 17.42 3.31 11.42
C PHE A 64 17.16 3.41 12.93
N PRO A 65 16.63 4.54 13.45
CA PRO A 65 16.44 4.70 14.89
C PRO A 65 15.37 3.74 15.44
N LYS A 66 15.78 2.75 16.24
CA LYS A 66 14.92 1.69 16.80
C LYS A 66 13.66 2.20 17.50
N LYS A 67 13.73 3.37 18.16
CA LYS A 67 12.58 4.01 18.83
C LYS A 67 11.39 4.29 17.90
N TYR A 68 11.61 4.37 16.58
CA TYR A 68 10.58 4.67 15.59
C TYR A 68 10.03 3.45 14.84
N GLU A 69 10.51 2.24 15.12
CA GLU A 69 10.05 1.01 14.42
C GLU A 69 8.51 0.87 14.44
N ASN A 70 7.91 0.96 15.62
CA ASN A 70 6.46 0.88 15.79
C ASN A 70 5.72 2.06 15.10
N ALA A 71 6.34 3.25 15.09
CA ALA A 71 5.76 4.42 14.45
C ALA A 71 5.72 4.25 12.92
N VAL A 72 6.78 3.72 12.31
CA VAL A 72 6.84 3.39 10.88
C VAL A 72 5.75 2.39 10.50
N ARG A 73 5.60 1.30 11.27
CA ARG A 73 4.53 0.31 11.04
C ARG A 73 3.15 0.96 11.11
N LYS A 74 2.93 1.85 12.09
CA LYS A 74 1.66 2.56 12.26
C LYS A 74 1.37 3.48 11.07
N VAL A 75 2.33 4.30 10.62
CA VAL A 75 2.10 5.23 9.50
C VAL A 75 1.87 4.50 8.18
N ALA A 76 2.57 3.40 7.92
CA ALA A 76 2.31 2.55 6.77
C ALA A 76 0.87 2.00 6.79
N GLY A 77 0.39 1.57 7.97
CA GLY A 77 -0.97 1.09 8.17
C GLY A 77 -2.07 2.15 8.04
N MET A 78 -1.72 3.44 8.03
CA MET A 78 -2.63 4.57 7.87
C MET A 78 -2.83 5.02 6.41
N CYS A 79 -2.18 4.36 5.45
CA CYS A 79 -2.21 4.77 4.06
C CYS A 79 -3.63 4.82 3.49
N THR A 80 -3.92 5.83 2.66
CA THR A 80 -5.27 6.13 2.16
C THR A 80 -5.86 4.99 1.34
N VAL A 81 -5.03 4.32 0.51
CA VAL A 81 -5.48 3.20 -0.33
C VAL A 81 -5.98 2.04 0.55
N LYS A 82 -5.21 1.64 1.57
CA LYS A 82 -5.63 0.60 2.52
C LYS A 82 -6.93 0.98 3.24
N LYS A 83 -7.07 2.24 3.66
CA LYS A 83 -8.31 2.72 4.32
C LYS A 83 -9.53 2.56 3.43
N HIS A 84 -9.44 2.90 2.13
CA HIS A 84 -10.55 2.71 1.19
C HIS A 84 -10.86 1.23 0.94
N ILE A 85 -9.88 0.34 1.02
CA ILE A 85 -10.14 -1.11 0.92
C ILE A 85 -10.86 -1.61 2.18
N GLN A 86 -10.47 -1.14 3.37
CA GLN A 86 -11.10 -1.53 4.63
C GLN A 86 -12.49 -0.91 4.85
N THR A 87 -12.74 0.23 4.21
CA THR A 87 -14.04 0.91 4.19
C THR A 87 -14.44 1.12 2.72
N PRO A 88 -14.84 0.04 2.03
CA PRO A 88 -15.09 0.10 0.59
C PRO A 88 -16.27 1.03 0.27
N PRO A 89 -16.14 1.89 -0.76
CA PRO A 89 -17.25 2.71 -1.21
C PRO A 89 -18.35 1.85 -1.83
N GLN A 90 -19.58 2.37 -1.84
CA GLN A 90 -20.65 1.78 -2.62
C GLN A 90 -20.45 2.11 -4.10
N PHE A 91 -20.59 1.10 -4.94
CA PHE A 91 -20.57 1.27 -6.40
C PHE A 91 -22.01 1.43 -6.88
N VAL A 92 -22.35 2.63 -7.35
CA VAL A 92 -23.64 2.89 -8.01
C VAL A 92 -23.39 2.87 -9.51
N ILE A 93 -23.98 1.88 -10.19
CA ILE A 93 -23.80 1.68 -11.64
C ILE A 93 -25.13 2.00 -12.32
N SER A 94 -25.08 2.91 -13.29
CA SER A 94 -26.23 3.32 -14.09
C SER A 94 -25.88 3.27 -15.57
N THR A 95 -26.85 2.89 -16.41
CA THR A 95 -26.72 2.90 -17.87
C THR A 95 -27.71 3.90 -18.46
N PHE A 96 -27.26 4.70 -19.42
CA PHE A 96 -28.08 5.66 -20.15
C PHE A 96 -27.94 5.38 -21.64
N PHE A 97 -29.05 5.46 -22.37
CA PHE A 97 -29.02 5.49 -23.82
C PHE A 97 -28.84 6.93 -24.27
N ASP A 98 -27.88 7.17 -25.16
CA ASP A 98 -27.76 8.46 -25.84
C ASP A 98 -28.96 8.60 -26.79
N GLN A 99 -29.73 9.69 -26.65
CA GLN A 99 -30.91 9.99 -27.48
C GLN A 99 -30.57 11.04 -28.53
#